data_AF-G5EC83-F1
#
_entry.id   AF-G5EC83-F1
#
_cell.length_a   1.000
_cell.length_b   1.000
_cell.length_c   1.000
_cell.angle_alpha   90.00
_cell.angle_beta   90.00
_cell.angle_gamma   90.00
#
_symmetry.space_group_name_H-M   'P 1'
#
loop_
_entity.id
_entity.type
_entity.pdbx_description
1 polymer ?
#
loop_
_entity_poly.entity_id
_entity_poly.type
_entity_poly.pdbx_seq_one_letter_code
_entity_poly.pdbx_strand_id
1 'polypeptide(L)'
;MSTLNLVDNEWTSASTSNDLEHADDGVSTIVEERTTMLGFSSFLIGVKSVTFAIYLVLLIVSVILLDISFFYTILAFGIAECFLIAITIYHGIKPALYVVLLMLAFEMTLSLVKLVFAIVLMAKDGGNDCSVDHPCSILHISLIERFYLFFFILITAFFDGLAALLTIANSPQMHEFEMGGEYLF
;
A
#
# COMPACT_ATOMS: atom_id res chain seq x y z
N MET A 1 -6.58 68.29 32.88
CA MET A 1 -7.88 68.16 32.18
C MET A 1 -7.86 66.79 31.50
N SER A 2 -8.86 65.96 31.79
CA SER A 2 -8.97 64.51 31.51
C SER A 2 -8.08 63.56 32.33
N THR A 3 -8.58 63.25 33.53
CA THR A 3 -8.38 61.99 34.24
C THR A 3 -9.21 60.89 33.58
N LEU A 4 -8.58 59.84 33.05
CA LEU A 4 -9.22 58.54 32.90
C LEU A 4 -8.19 57.42 33.06
N ASN A 5 -7.62 57.35 34.26
CA ASN A 5 -7.10 56.10 34.81
C ASN A 5 -8.30 55.34 35.39
N LEU A 6 -8.79 54.32 34.70
CA LEU A 6 -9.45 53.18 35.33
C LEU A 6 -9.70 52.06 34.29
N VAL A 7 -8.65 51.35 33.91
CA VAL A 7 -8.80 49.91 33.58
C VAL A 7 -7.66 49.20 34.30
N ASP A 8 -7.65 49.34 35.63
CA ASP A 8 -7.12 48.34 36.53
C ASP A 8 -8.13 47.19 36.56
N ASN A 9 -8.20 46.43 35.47
CA ASN A 9 -8.78 45.10 35.51
C ASN A 9 -7.63 44.12 35.68
N GLU A 10 -7.30 43.97 36.95
CA GLU A 10 -6.69 42.84 37.61
C GLU A 10 -7.31 41.52 37.10
N TRP A 11 -6.87 41.04 35.93
CA TRP A 11 -7.02 39.64 35.53
C TRP A 11 -5.80 38.87 36.05
N THR A 12 -5.66 38.85 37.37
CA THR A 12 -4.79 37.88 38.04
C THR A 12 -5.48 36.52 38.02
N SER A 13 -4.81 35.58 37.33
CA SER A 13 -4.67 34.17 37.70
C SER A 13 -5.95 33.40 38.09
N ALA A 14 -6.67 32.89 37.08
CA ALA A 14 -7.48 31.66 37.24
C ALA A 14 -7.70 30.87 35.93
N SER A 15 -7.43 31.43 34.75
CA SER A 15 -7.62 30.71 33.47
C SER A 15 -6.34 30.07 32.91
N THR A 16 -5.15 30.43 33.40
CA THR A 16 -3.89 29.94 32.82
C THR A 16 -3.63 28.45 33.07
N SER A 17 -4.31 27.80 34.03
CA SER A 17 -4.17 26.35 34.22
C SER A 17 -5.00 25.56 33.21
N ASN A 18 -6.24 25.99 32.92
CA ASN A 18 -7.12 25.22 32.03
C ASN A 18 -6.77 25.40 30.57
N ASP A 19 -6.30 26.60 30.16
CA ASP A 19 -5.83 26.80 28.79
C ASP A 19 -4.53 26.05 28.50
N LEU A 20 -3.70 25.81 29.53
CA LEU A 20 -2.47 25.02 29.38
C LEU A 20 -2.75 23.52 29.32
N GLU A 21 -3.72 23.03 30.11
CA GLU A 21 -4.13 21.61 30.10
C GLU A 21 -4.83 21.23 28.77
N HIS A 22 -5.71 22.10 28.24
CA HIS A 22 -6.30 21.89 26.92
C HIS A 22 -5.30 22.04 25.76
N ALA A 23 -4.32 22.94 25.89
CA ALA A 23 -3.26 23.04 24.89
C ALA A 23 -2.36 21.79 24.90
N ASP A 24 -2.06 21.22 26.06
CA ASP A 24 -1.23 20.01 26.18
C ASP A 24 -1.98 18.76 25.67
N ASP A 25 -3.28 18.65 25.94
CA ASP A 25 -4.14 17.60 25.35
C ASP A 25 -4.24 17.74 23.82
N GLY A 26 -4.36 18.96 23.30
CA GLY A 26 -4.36 19.22 21.85
C GLY A 26 -3.02 18.92 21.20
N VAL A 27 -1.90 19.26 21.84
CA VAL A 27 -0.56 18.95 21.32
C VAL A 27 -0.29 17.45 21.39
N SER A 28 -0.64 16.77 22.47
CA SER A 28 -0.43 15.33 22.63
C SER A 28 -1.22 14.53 21.59
N THR A 29 -2.49 14.87 21.36
CA THR A 29 -3.33 14.23 20.33
C THR A 29 -2.76 14.43 18.92
N ILE A 30 -2.33 15.65 18.56
CA ILE A 30 -1.69 15.93 17.25
C ILE A 30 -0.38 15.14 17.09
N VAL A 31 0.42 15.04 18.15
CA VAL A 31 1.68 14.27 18.13
C VAL A 31 1.39 12.77 17.96
N GLU A 32 0.41 12.24 18.68
CA GLU A 32 -0.01 10.83 18.58
C GLU A 32 -0.50 10.49 17.17
N GLU A 33 -1.41 11.29 16.61
CA GLU A 33 -1.90 11.13 15.23
C GLU A 33 -0.75 11.15 14.20
N ARG A 34 0.18 12.10 14.35
CA ARG A 34 1.34 12.16 13.46
C ARG A 34 2.23 10.93 13.56
N THR A 35 2.46 10.43 14.78
CA THR A 35 3.29 9.23 14.99
C THR A 35 2.64 7.96 14.46
N THR A 36 1.33 7.80 14.65
CA THR A 36 0.57 6.65 14.12
C THR A 36 0.57 6.65 12.59
N MET A 37 0.37 7.80 11.97
CA MET A 37 0.42 7.98 10.51
C MET A 37 1.81 7.69 9.91
N LEU A 38 2.88 8.13 10.58
CA LEU A 38 4.26 7.81 10.19
C LEU A 38 4.55 6.30 10.35
N GLY A 39 4.07 5.69 11.43
CA GLY A 39 4.21 4.25 11.67
C GLY A 39 3.51 3.41 10.60
N PHE A 40 2.26 3.77 10.27
CA PHE A 40 1.50 3.13 9.20
C PHE A 40 2.18 3.28 7.83
N SER A 41 2.64 4.48 7.49
CA SER A 41 3.35 4.73 6.23
C SER A 41 4.65 3.93 6.15
N SER A 42 5.44 3.89 7.22
CA SER A 42 6.66 3.09 7.29
C SER A 42 6.37 1.60 7.15
N PHE A 43 5.29 1.11 7.75
CA PHE A 43 4.86 -0.28 7.62
C PHE A 43 4.51 -0.62 6.17
N LEU A 44 3.70 0.21 5.50
CA LEU A 44 3.34 0.00 4.09
C LEU A 44 4.56 0.00 3.18
N ILE A 45 5.46 0.99 3.33
CA ILE A 45 6.71 1.05 2.56
C ILE A 45 7.55 -0.21 2.80
N GLY A 46 7.65 -0.66 4.06
CA GLY A 46 8.34 -1.89 4.42
C GLY A 46 7.80 -3.11 3.69
N VAL A 47 6.49 -3.37 3.80
CA VAL A 47 5.85 -4.51 3.12
C VAL A 47 6.03 -4.44 1.61
N LYS A 48 5.80 -3.28 0.99
CA LYS A 48 5.94 -3.10 -0.46
C LYS A 48 7.38 -3.25 -0.95
N SER A 49 8.35 -2.78 -0.17
CA SER A 49 9.77 -2.94 -0.50
C SER A 49 10.21 -4.41 -0.53
N VAL A 50 9.68 -5.24 0.37
CA VAL A 50 9.95 -6.68 0.39
C VAL A 50 9.35 -7.35 -0.85
N THR A 51 8.09 -7.05 -1.17
CA THR A 51 7.45 -7.57 -2.39
C THR A 51 8.25 -7.22 -3.63
N PHE A 52 8.67 -5.96 -3.75
CA PHE A 52 9.49 -5.52 -4.88
C PHE A 52 10.86 -6.19 -4.95
N ALA A 53 11.52 -6.39 -3.81
CA ALA A 53 12.78 -7.13 -3.77
C ALA A 53 12.59 -8.58 -4.27
N ILE A 54 11.48 -9.24 -3.91
CA ILE A 54 11.14 -10.57 -4.42
C ILE A 54 10.99 -10.55 -5.95
N TYR A 55 10.25 -9.59 -6.51
CA TYR A 55 10.12 -9.44 -7.96
C TYR A 55 11.45 -9.17 -8.66
N LEU A 56 12.34 -8.37 -8.05
CA LEU A 56 13.67 -8.09 -8.58
C LEU A 56 14.52 -9.37 -8.63
N VAL A 57 14.55 -10.14 -7.54
CA VAL A 57 15.28 -11.43 -7.48
C VAL A 57 14.73 -12.40 -8.53
N LEU A 58 13.41 -12.51 -8.65
CA LEU A 58 12.77 -13.37 -9.65
C LEU A 58 13.08 -12.94 -11.07
N LEU A 59 13.16 -11.63 -11.33
CA LEU A 59 13.54 -11.09 -12.63
C LEU A 59 14.98 -11.52 -12.97
N ILE A 60 15.93 -11.39 -12.04
CA ILE A 60 17.31 -11.85 -12.24
C ILE A 60 17.36 -13.36 -12.49
N VAL A 61 16.69 -14.14 -11.64
CA VAL A 61 16.63 -15.60 -11.77
C VAL A 61 16.02 -16.01 -13.11
N SER A 62 14.98 -15.29 -13.57
CA SER A 62 14.32 -15.61 -14.82
C SER A 62 15.20 -15.39 -16.05
N VAL A 63 16.06 -14.37 -16.05
CA VAL A 63 17.01 -14.14 -17.16
C VAL A 63 18.06 -15.24 -17.23
N ILE A 64 18.47 -15.81 -16.08
CA ILE A 64 19.59 -16.74 -16.00
C ILE A 64 19.13 -18.19 -16.15
N LEU A 65 17.99 -18.55 -15.57
CA LEU A 65 17.57 -19.95 -15.39
C LEU A 65 16.27 -20.33 -16.11
N LEU A 66 15.44 -19.37 -16.51
CA LEU A 66 14.09 -19.64 -17.02
C LEU A 66 13.91 -19.15 -18.45
N ASP A 67 12.83 -19.60 -19.08
CA ASP A 67 12.43 -19.14 -20.40
C ASP A 67 12.08 -17.64 -20.43
N ILE A 68 12.35 -17.02 -21.58
CA ILE A 68 12.12 -15.59 -21.81
C ILE A 68 10.65 -15.18 -21.63
N SER A 69 9.71 -16.10 -21.84
CA SER A 69 8.29 -15.83 -21.61
C SER A 69 7.98 -15.58 -20.13
N PHE A 70 8.65 -16.31 -19.21
CA PHE A 70 8.51 -16.10 -17.77
C PHE A 70 9.01 -14.69 -17.37
N PHE A 71 10.12 -14.26 -17.96
CA PHE A 71 10.69 -12.93 -17.72
C PHE A 71 9.69 -11.81 -18.00
N TYR A 72 8.96 -11.85 -19.12
CA TYR A 72 8.00 -10.79 -19.45
C TYR A 72 6.81 -10.71 -18.48
N THR A 73 6.31 -11.86 -18.01
CA THR A 73 5.23 -11.90 -17.02
C THR A 73 5.69 -11.30 -15.68
N ILE A 74 6.88 -11.70 -15.19
CA ILE A 74 7.44 -11.16 -13.95
C ILE A 74 7.75 -9.67 -14.09
N LEU A 75 8.28 -9.24 -15.24
CA LEU A 75 8.57 -7.83 -15.53
C LEU A 75 7.29 -6.98 -15.49
N ALA A 76 6.20 -7.44 -16.11
CA ALA A 76 4.94 -6.70 -16.14
C ALA A 76 4.37 -6.47 -14.73
N PHE A 77 4.35 -7.52 -13.89
CA PHE A 77 3.93 -7.39 -12.50
C PHE A 77 4.93 -6.56 -11.67
N GLY A 78 6.24 -6.72 -11.90
CA GLY A 78 7.27 -5.92 -11.23
C GLY A 78 7.15 -4.42 -11.52
N ILE A 79 6.84 -4.04 -12.76
CA ILE A 79 6.55 -2.64 -13.12
C ILE A 79 5.32 -2.13 -12.36
N ALA A 80 4.27 -2.95 -12.24
CA ALA A 80 3.08 -2.55 -11.51
C ALA A 80 3.37 -2.38 -9.99
N GLU A 81 4.22 -3.23 -9.41
CA GLU A 81 4.70 -3.05 -8.03
C GLU A 81 5.53 -1.77 -7.86
N CYS A 82 6.32 -1.36 -8.87
CA CYS A 82 7.01 -0.06 -8.84
C CYS A 82 6.02 1.10 -8.69
N PHE A 83 4.90 1.06 -9.42
CA PHE A 83 3.86 2.07 -9.29
C PHE A 83 3.23 2.05 -7.89
N LEU A 84 2.97 0.88 -7.31
CA LEU A 84 2.51 0.78 -5.93
C LEU A 84 3.47 1.44 -4.94
N ILE A 85 4.76 1.11 -5.03
CA ILE A 85 5.77 1.71 -4.15
C ILE A 85 5.80 3.23 -4.33
N ALA A 86 5.73 3.74 -5.57
CA ALA A 86 5.71 5.17 -5.81
C ALA A 86 4.51 5.85 -5.14
N ILE A 87 3.32 5.24 -5.24
CA ILE A 87 2.11 5.75 -4.56
C ILE A 87 2.27 5.64 -3.05
N THR A 88 2.85 4.57 -2.51
CA THR A 88 3.08 4.39 -1.06
C THR A 88 4.13 5.35 -0.50
N ILE A 89 5.16 5.70 -1.28
CA ILE A 89 6.12 6.75 -0.91
C ILE A 89 5.43 8.11 -0.93
N TYR A 90 4.64 8.40 -1.97
CA TYR A 90 3.83 9.61 -2.03
C TYR A 90 2.86 9.70 -0.84
N HIS A 91 2.28 8.55 -0.47
CA HIS A 91 1.78 8.14 0.85
C HIS A 91 2.41 8.90 2.03
N GLY A 92 3.64 8.48 2.34
CA GLY A 92 4.37 8.99 3.50
C GLY A 92 4.71 10.48 3.42
N ILE A 93 4.69 11.10 2.24
CA ILE A 93 4.94 12.55 2.08
C ILE A 93 3.63 13.34 2.23
N LYS A 94 2.54 12.85 1.62
CA LYS A 94 1.21 13.46 1.59
C LYS A 94 0.16 12.41 1.96
N PRO A 95 -0.07 12.21 3.26
CA PRO A 95 -0.88 11.12 3.76
C PRO A 95 -2.37 11.48 3.77
N ALA A 96 -2.90 11.79 2.58
CA ALA A 96 -4.29 12.15 2.36
C ALA A 96 -5.16 10.93 2.04
N LEU A 97 -6.44 10.98 2.40
CA LEU A 97 -7.43 9.91 2.19
C LEU A 97 -7.50 9.47 0.73
N TYR A 98 -7.52 10.41 -0.21
CA TYR A 98 -7.59 10.09 -1.64
C TYR A 98 -6.39 9.25 -2.13
N VAL A 99 -5.23 9.39 -1.48
CA VAL A 99 -4.05 8.58 -1.80
C VAL A 99 -4.21 7.17 -1.25
N VAL A 100 -4.75 7.02 -0.03
CA VAL A 100 -5.09 5.70 0.53
C VAL A 100 -6.09 4.96 -0.35
N LEU A 101 -7.15 5.64 -0.79
CA LEU A 101 -8.14 5.07 -1.69
C LEU A 101 -7.53 4.67 -3.04
N LEU A 102 -6.61 5.48 -3.58
CA LEU A 102 -5.88 5.14 -4.80
C LEU A 102 -4.99 3.92 -4.62
N MET A 103 -4.23 3.84 -3.51
CA MET A 103 -3.42 2.66 -3.16
C MET A 103 -4.30 1.42 -3.09
N LEU A 104 -5.38 1.48 -2.33
CA LEU A 104 -6.31 0.38 -2.14
C LEU A 104 -6.92 -0.09 -3.46
N ALA A 105 -7.41 0.85 -4.28
CA ALA A 105 -7.97 0.54 -5.59
C ALA A 105 -6.94 -0.16 -6.49
N PHE A 106 -5.68 0.28 -6.47
CA PHE A 106 -4.61 -0.31 -7.26
C PHE A 106 -4.19 -1.69 -6.72
N GLU A 107 -4.07 -1.87 -5.40
CA GLU A 107 -3.79 -3.17 -4.77
C GLU A 107 -4.86 -4.20 -5.10
N MET A 108 -6.14 -3.84 -4.94
CA MET A 108 -7.27 -4.72 -5.23
C MET A 108 -7.33 -5.07 -6.72
N THR A 109 -7.10 -4.08 -7.59
CA THR A 109 -7.06 -4.30 -9.04
C THR A 109 -5.92 -5.23 -9.41
N LEU A 110 -4.71 -5.02 -8.88
CA LEU A 110 -3.58 -5.89 -9.16
C LEU A 110 -3.77 -7.31 -8.65
N SER A 111 -4.25 -7.46 -7.42
CA SER A 111 -4.58 -8.76 -6.84
C SER A 111 -5.56 -9.52 -7.74
N LEU A 112 -6.62 -8.84 -8.21
CA LEU A 112 -7.60 -9.43 -9.12
C LEU A 112 -6.98 -9.79 -10.47
N VAL A 113 -6.17 -8.92 -11.06
CA VAL A 113 -5.49 -9.19 -12.34
C VAL A 113 -4.55 -10.40 -12.23
N LYS A 114 -3.78 -10.50 -11.14
CA LYS A 114 -2.93 -11.66 -10.85
C LYS A 114 -3.76 -12.93 -10.72
N LEU A 115 -4.86 -12.89 -9.98
CA LEU A 115 -5.76 -14.03 -9.80
C LEU A 115 -6.37 -14.49 -11.14
N VAL A 116 -6.90 -13.56 -11.94
CA VAL A 116 -7.46 -13.85 -13.27
C VAL A 116 -6.40 -14.45 -14.17
N PHE A 117 -5.18 -13.88 -14.19
CA PHE A 117 -4.08 -14.41 -14.96
C PHE A 117 -3.70 -15.84 -14.53
N ALA A 118 -3.62 -16.11 -13.23
CA ALA A 118 -3.35 -17.45 -12.71
C ALA A 118 -4.40 -18.48 -13.14
N ILE A 119 -5.69 -18.11 -13.09
CA ILE A 119 -6.79 -18.96 -13.56
C ILE A 119 -6.66 -19.22 -15.06
N VAL A 120 -6.45 -18.17 -15.86
CA VAL A 120 -6.35 -18.28 -17.32
C VAL A 120 -5.15 -19.13 -17.74
N LEU A 121 -4.00 -18.98 -17.06
CA LEU A 121 -2.80 -19.79 -17.28
C LEU A 121 -3.09 -21.29 -17.13
N MET A 122 -3.76 -21.67 -16.06
CA MET A 122 -4.11 -23.08 -15.82
C MET A 122 -5.27 -23.57 -16.68
N ALA A 123 -6.23 -22.71 -17.02
CA ALA A 123 -7.39 -23.10 -17.83
C ALA A 123 -7.03 -23.33 -19.31
N LYS A 124 -6.10 -22.54 -19.87
CA LYS A 124 -5.74 -22.62 -21.29
C LYS A 124 -4.64 -23.63 -21.56
N ASP A 125 -3.60 -23.62 -20.73
CA ASP A 125 -2.42 -24.44 -20.98
C ASP A 125 -2.27 -25.58 -19.97
N GLY A 126 -3.11 -25.69 -18.94
CA GLY A 126 -2.97 -26.68 -17.86
C GLY A 126 -2.80 -28.12 -18.33
N GLY A 127 -1.82 -28.82 -17.77
CA GLY A 127 -1.54 -30.23 -18.05
C GLY A 127 -0.68 -30.49 -19.30
N ASN A 128 -0.51 -29.50 -20.18
CA ASN A 128 0.36 -29.64 -21.35
C ASN A 128 1.82 -29.39 -20.98
N ASP A 129 2.77 -30.18 -21.49
CA ASP A 129 4.18 -29.83 -21.40
C ASP A 129 4.54 -28.99 -22.63
N CYS A 130 4.87 -27.72 -22.42
CA CYS A 130 5.04 -26.75 -23.49
C CYS A 130 6.53 -26.59 -23.74
N SER A 131 7.05 -27.27 -24.76
CA SER A 131 8.41 -27.06 -25.27
C SER A 131 8.39 -26.11 -26.46
N VAL A 132 9.56 -25.67 -26.92
CA VAL A 132 9.68 -24.86 -28.15
C VAL A 132 9.01 -25.55 -29.36
N ASP A 133 9.02 -26.89 -29.38
CA ASP A 133 8.41 -27.69 -30.46
C ASP A 133 6.88 -27.83 -30.33
N HIS A 134 6.35 -27.69 -29.11
CA HIS A 134 4.91 -27.73 -28.81
C HIS A 134 4.50 -26.47 -28.04
N PRO A 135 4.46 -25.32 -28.74
CA PRO A 135 4.16 -24.05 -28.12
C PRO A 135 2.75 -24.02 -27.53
N CYS A 136 2.65 -23.57 -26.28
CA CYS A 136 1.37 -23.32 -25.64
C CYS A 136 0.80 -21.96 -26.01
N SER A 137 -0.46 -21.72 -25.63
CA SER A 137 -1.19 -20.52 -26.06
C SER A 137 -0.72 -19.26 -25.33
N ILE A 138 -0.24 -19.39 -24.08
CA ILE A 138 0.12 -18.25 -23.23
C ILE A 138 1.62 -18.22 -22.94
N LEU A 139 2.18 -19.31 -22.40
CA LEU A 139 3.58 -19.38 -21.98
C LEU A 139 4.25 -20.67 -22.45
N HIS A 140 5.40 -20.54 -23.11
CA HIS A 140 6.24 -21.66 -23.56
C HIS A 140 7.15 -22.14 -22.44
N ILE A 141 6.56 -22.63 -21.35
CA ILE A 141 7.28 -23.12 -20.17
C ILE A 141 6.86 -24.54 -19.83
N SER A 142 7.76 -25.29 -19.20
CA SER A 142 7.48 -26.66 -18.78
C SER A 142 6.28 -26.74 -17.83
N LEU A 143 5.66 -27.91 -17.74
CA LEU A 143 4.53 -28.13 -16.81
C LEU A 143 4.89 -27.78 -15.35
N ILE A 144 6.11 -28.10 -14.95
CA ILE A 144 6.62 -27.87 -13.59
C ILE A 144 6.79 -26.37 -13.32
N GLU A 145 7.43 -25.64 -14.22
CA GLU A 145 7.60 -24.18 -14.08
C GLU A 145 6.27 -23.45 -14.05
N ARG A 146 5.30 -23.90 -14.87
CA ARG A 146 3.95 -23.35 -14.87
C ARG A 146 3.23 -23.56 -13.56
N PHE A 147 3.37 -24.74 -12.97
CA PHE A 147 2.80 -25.03 -11.66
C PHE A 147 3.39 -24.11 -10.59
N TYR A 148 4.71 -23.93 -10.57
CA TYR A 148 5.35 -22.98 -9.64
C TYR A 148 4.94 -21.53 -9.90
N LEU A 149 4.86 -21.10 -11.16
CA LEU A 149 4.40 -19.77 -11.53
C LEU A 149 2.96 -19.54 -11.07
N PHE A 150 2.07 -20.51 -11.27
CA PHE A 150 0.69 -20.44 -10.82
C PHE A 150 0.61 -20.21 -9.31
N PHE A 151 1.30 -21.03 -8.51
CA PHE A 151 1.30 -20.89 -7.06
C PHE A 151 1.95 -19.59 -6.59
N PHE A 152 3.04 -19.16 -7.25
CA PHE A 152 3.68 -17.89 -6.97
C PHE A 152 2.72 -16.72 -7.20
N ILE A 153 2.02 -16.68 -8.34
CA ILE A 153 1.05 -15.64 -8.66
C ILE A 153 -0.14 -15.69 -7.69
N LEU A 154 -0.63 -16.87 -7.34
CA LEU A 154 -1.73 -17.03 -6.39
C LEU A 154 -1.36 -16.51 -4.99
N ILE A 155 -0.18 -16.87 -4.50
CA ILE A 155 0.32 -16.44 -3.19
C ILE A 155 0.56 -14.92 -3.18
N THR A 156 1.16 -14.36 -4.23
CA THR A 156 1.36 -12.90 -4.33
C THR A 156 0.03 -12.15 -4.44
N ALA A 157 -0.93 -12.63 -5.22
CA ALA A 157 -2.28 -12.06 -5.28
C ALA A 157 -2.95 -12.07 -3.90
N PHE A 158 -2.79 -13.15 -3.14
CA PHE A 158 -3.29 -13.23 -1.76
C PHE A 158 -2.61 -12.22 -0.84
N PHE A 159 -1.28 -12.07 -0.91
CA PHE A 159 -0.57 -11.08 -0.10
C PHE A 159 -0.95 -9.64 -0.47
N ASP A 160 -1.21 -9.35 -1.75
CA ASP A 160 -1.72 -8.03 -2.16
C ASP A 160 -3.11 -7.76 -1.60
N GLY A 161 -3.99 -8.76 -1.62
CA GLY A 161 -5.31 -8.69 -1.00
C GLY A 161 -5.21 -8.51 0.53
N LEU A 162 -4.28 -9.20 1.18
CA LEU A 162 -4.02 -9.03 2.61
C LEU A 162 -3.48 -7.64 2.92
N ALA A 163 -2.56 -7.11 2.10
CA ALA A 163 -2.04 -5.76 2.23
C ALA A 163 -3.17 -4.73 2.11
N ALA A 164 -4.07 -4.89 1.14
CA ALA A 164 -5.27 -4.06 1.00
C ALA A 164 -6.16 -4.09 2.25
N LEU A 165 -6.41 -5.28 2.81
CA LEU A 165 -7.19 -5.41 4.04
C LEU A 165 -6.48 -4.76 5.24
N LEU A 166 -5.17 -4.90 5.35
CA LEU A 166 -4.38 -4.26 6.40
C LEU A 166 -4.36 -2.73 6.25
N THR A 167 -4.31 -2.23 5.02
CA THR A 167 -4.43 -0.80 4.69
C THR A 167 -5.77 -0.27 5.19
N ILE A 168 -6.89 -0.95 4.89
CA ILE A 168 -8.21 -0.56 5.39
C ILE A 168 -8.25 -0.60 6.92
N ALA A 169 -7.78 -1.71 7.53
CA ALA A 169 -7.94 -1.94 8.96
C ALA A 169 -7.10 -1.01 9.83
N ASN A 170 -5.97 -0.50 9.32
CA ASN A 170 -5.00 0.26 10.11
C ASN A 170 -4.80 1.71 9.64
N SER A 171 -5.46 2.14 8.55
CA SER A 171 -5.37 3.52 8.09
C SER A 171 -6.18 4.45 9.00
N PRO A 172 -5.54 5.42 9.68
CA PRO A 172 -6.27 6.42 10.47
C PRO A 172 -7.28 7.19 9.61
N GLN A 173 -6.92 7.48 8.36
CA GLN A 173 -7.78 8.23 7.43
C GLN A 173 -9.07 7.45 7.06
N MET A 174 -8.98 6.13 6.94
CA MET A 174 -10.15 5.30 6.68
C MET A 174 -11.09 5.25 7.88
N HIS A 175 -10.54 5.12 9.10
CA HIS A 175 -11.33 5.16 10.33
C HIS A 175 -12.01 6.52 10.53
N GLU A 176 -11.30 7.61 10.25
CA GLU A 176 -11.85 8.96 10.34
C GLU A 176 -12.96 9.21 9.30
N PHE A 177 -12.77 8.74 8.07
CA PHE A 177 -13.81 8.78 7.03
C PHE A 177 -15.05 7.97 7.43
N GLU A 178 -14.88 6.77 7.99
CA GLU A 178 -16.00 5.93 8.46
C GLU A 178 -16.75 6.59 9.63
N MET A 179 -16.04 7.27 10.53
CA MET A 179 -16.64 8.03 11.64
C MET A 179 -17.32 9.34 11.21
N GLY A 180 -17.30 9.68 9.91
CA GLY A 180 -17.92 10.87 9.37
C GLY A 180 -17.12 12.16 9.60
N GLY A 181 -15.80 12.05 9.81
CA GLY A 181 -14.90 13.20 9.92
C GLY A 181 -14.85 14.03 8.62
N GLU A 182 -14.80 15.36 8.76
CA GLU A 182 -14.78 16.32 7.66
C GLU A 182 -13.41 16.42 6.96
N TYR A 183 -12.88 15.34 6.38
CA TYR A 183 -11.68 15.43 5.53
C TYR A 183 -11.84 14.65 4.24
N LEU A 184 -12.81 15.09 3.43
CA LEU A 184 -12.95 14.63 2.05
C LEU A 184 -11.94 15.30 1.09
N PHE A 185 -11.13 16.26 1.54
CA PHE A 185 -10.24 17.06 0.68
C PHE A 185 -8.90 17.41 1.36
#